data_AF-A0A1V2PZG8-F1
#
_entry.id   AF-A0A1V2PZG8-F1
#
_cell.length_a   1.000
_cell.length_b   1.000
_cell.length_c   1.000
_cell.angle_alpha   90.00
_cell.angle_beta   90.00
_cell.angle_gamma   90.00
#
_symmetry.space_group_name_H-M   'P 1'
#
loop_
_entity.id
_entity.type
_entity.pdbx_description
1 polymer ?
#
loop_
_entity_poly.entity_id
_entity_poly.type
_entity_poly.pdbx_seq_one_letter_code
_entity_poly.pdbx_strand_id
1 'polypeptide(L)'
;MVIRMRLVTVILSVFALIVGSAAVASAKPQVRPLPQAHAHNDYEHERPLFDALDHGFTSVEADIYLVDGQLLVGHDPGDLTPERTLQSLYLDPLYKRVLANGGSVYRGKPVAFQLLIDIKTNGVAAYTELDKVMRRYPLLFTQYINGFVLRGPVTAVISGDRPRELMASQRYRQAFYDGRIANPNDLGPGSDARMTPLVSDNWTSLFTWNGTGEFPSAERDRLRHIVSVAHKAGQRVRFWATPDTPGAAREAIWTELRKAGVDHINTDDLAGLQAFLSR
;
A
#
# COMPACT_ATOMS: atom_id res chain seq x y z
N MET A 1 52.94 -59.69 54.27
CA MET A 1 53.71 -58.64 53.58
C MET A 1 53.49 -58.82 52.09
N VAL A 2 52.93 -57.80 51.40
CA VAL A 2 53.02 -57.57 49.92
C VAL A 2 52.22 -58.56 49.03
N ILE A 3 51.44 -58.25 47.99
CA ILE A 3 50.97 -57.04 47.28
C ILE A 3 49.68 -57.43 46.50
N ARG A 4 48.86 -56.42 46.20
CA ARG A 4 47.64 -56.42 45.37
C ARG A 4 47.84 -56.92 43.93
N MET A 5 46.79 -57.50 43.33
CA MET A 5 46.36 -57.17 41.96
C MET A 5 44.86 -57.47 41.81
N ARG A 6 44.04 -56.43 41.67
CA ARG A 6 42.64 -56.54 41.22
C ARG A 6 42.60 -56.15 39.75
N LEU A 7 42.10 -57.05 38.92
CA LEU A 7 41.85 -56.83 37.50
C LEU A 7 40.79 -55.74 37.33
N VAL A 8 41.11 -54.73 36.52
CA VAL A 8 40.15 -53.73 36.03
C VAL A 8 39.66 -54.22 34.68
N THR A 9 38.37 -54.56 34.59
CA THR A 9 37.69 -54.82 33.32
C THR A 9 37.08 -53.50 32.84
N VAL A 10 37.55 -52.99 31.70
CA VAL A 10 36.87 -51.96 30.92
C VAL A 10 36.66 -52.58 29.55
N ILE A 11 35.44 -52.54 29.01
CA ILE A 11 35.17 -52.37 27.57
C ILE A 11 33.70 -51.92 27.37
N LEU A 12 33.63 -50.65 26.95
CA LEU A 12 32.78 -49.99 25.96
C LEU A 12 31.28 -50.31 25.85
N SER A 13 30.47 -49.33 26.23
CA SER A 13 29.11 -49.12 25.70
C SER A 13 29.19 -48.22 24.45
N VAL A 14 28.82 -48.75 23.28
CA VAL A 14 28.70 -47.98 22.04
C VAL A 14 27.35 -47.27 22.03
N PHE A 15 27.36 -45.94 22.19
CA PHE A 15 26.20 -45.09 21.92
C PHE A 15 26.19 -44.76 20.42
N ALA A 16 25.28 -45.36 19.66
CA ALA A 16 25.01 -44.96 18.28
C ALA A 16 24.21 -43.65 18.29
N LEU A 17 24.84 -42.55 17.90
CA LEU A 17 24.19 -41.26 17.70
C LEU A 17 23.43 -41.30 16.36
N ILE A 18 22.10 -41.38 16.42
CA ILE A 18 21.25 -41.14 15.24
C ILE A 18 21.21 -39.62 15.05
N VAL A 19 22.07 -39.11 14.17
CA VAL A 19 22.00 -37.71 13.72
C VAL A 19 20.89 -37.62 12.67
N GLY A 20 19.68 -37.28 13.14
CA GLY A 20 18.59 -36.91 12.25
C GLY A 20 18.96 -35.65 11.48
N SER A 21 19.12 -35.77 10.17
CA SER A 21 19.31 -34.61 9.29
C SER A 21 18.00 -33.84 9.22
N ALA A 22 17.86 -32.80 10.05
CA ALA A 22 16.78 -31.84 9.90
C ALA A 22 16.96 -31.12 8.57
N ALA A 23 16.05 -31.35 7.62
CA ALA A 23 15.99 -30.59 6.38
C ALA A 23 15.82 -29.11 6.75
N VAL A 24 16.86 -28.30 6.51
CA VAL A 24 16.78 -26.85 6.63
C VAL A 24 15.82 -26.40 5.54
N ALA A 25 14.58 -26.12 5.91
CA ALA A 25 13.62 -25.50 5.01
C ALA A 25 14.23 -24.18 4.53
N SER A 26 14.53 -24.08 3.24
CA SER A 26 14.96 -22.83 2.62
C SER A 26 13.89 -21.78 2.89
N ALA A 27 14.19 -20.80 3.74
CA ALA A 27 13.32 -19.65 3.93
C ALA A 27 13.07 -19.02 2.56
N LYS A 28 11.80 -18.84 2.18
CA LYS A 28 11.47 -18.10 0.96
C LYS A 28 12.15 -16.73 1.05
N PRO A 29 12.77 -16.22 -0.04
CA PRO A 29 13.35 -14.89 -0.05
C PRO A 29 12.35 -13.88 0.49
N GLN A 30 12.77 -13.07 1.45
CA GLN A 30 11.90 -12.04 2.02
C GLN A 30 11.67 -10.96 0.96
N VAL A 31 10.42 -10.75 0.58
CA VAL A 31 10.04 -9.67 -0.34
C VAL A 31 10.49 -8.33 0.24
N ARG A 32 11.23 -7.55 -0.55
CA ARG A 32 11.68 -6.20 -0.17
C ARG A 32 10.55 -5.21 -0.44
N PRO A 33 10.06 -4.47 0.57
CA PRO A 33 9.09 -3.42 0.34
C PRO A 33 9.66 -2.30 -0.53
N LEU A 34 8.83 -1.77 -1.44
CA LEU A 34 9.10 -0.67 -2.35
C LEU A 34 8.21 0.51 -1.98
N PRO A 35 8.67 1.43 -1.11
CA PRO A 35 7.85 2.51 -0.55
C PRO A 35 7.15 3.42 -1.57
N GLN A 36 7.69 3.50 -2.79
CA GLN A 36 7.16 4.34 -3.86
C GLN A 36 6.20 3.63 -4.82
N ALA A 37 6.00 2.32 -4.67
CA ALA A 37 5.22 1.55 -5.63
C ALA A 37 3.72 1.57 -5.27
N HIS A 38 2.88 1.92 -6.26
CA HIS A 38 1.43 1.89 -6.15
C HIS A 38 0.82 1.05 -7.28
N ALA A 39 0.08 0.02 -6.88
CA ALA A 39 -0.61 -0.89 -7.79
C ALA A 39 -1.97 -0.27 -8.12
N HIS A 40 -2.04 0.33 -9.30
CA HIS A 40 -3.27 0.87 -9.85
C HIS A 40 -4.10 -0.28 -10.39
N ASN A 41 -5.42 -0.14 -10.30
CA ASN A 41 -6.36 -1.19 -10.71
C ASN A 41 -6.00 -2.59 -10.18
N ASP A 42 -5.48 -2.69 -8.95
CA ASP A 42 -4.94 -3.95 -8.39
C ASP A 42 -5.96 -5.10 -8.40
N TYR A 43 -7.24 -4.76 -8.39
CA TYR A 43 -8.35 -5.71 -8.47
C TYR A 43 -8.47 -6.40 -9.84
N GLU A 44 -7.85 -5.89 -10.90
CA GLU A 44 -7.84 -6.50 -12.24
C GLU A 44 -6.83 -7.65 -12.37
N HIS A 45 -5.90 -7.78 -11.42
CA HIS A 45 -4.94 -8.88 -11.38
C HIS A 45 -5.59 -10.21 -10.97
N GLU A 46 -4.94 -11.32 -11.31
CA GLU A 46 -5.42 -12.67 -11.00
C GLU A 46 -5.55 -12.90 -9.48
N ARG A 47 -4.58 -12.39 -8.70
CA ARG A 47 -4.60 -12.45 -7.24
C ARG A 47 -4.51 -11.04 -6.66
N PRO A 48 -5.64 -10.29 -6.62
CA PRO A 48 -5.68 -8.97 -6.01
C PRO A 48 -5.04 -8.96 -4.63
N LEU A 49 -4.39 -7.86 -4.29
CA LEU A 49 -3.51 -7.65 -3.14
C LEU A 49 -2.24 -8.52 -3.15
N PHE A 50 -2.36 -9.82 -3.42
CA PHE A 50 -1.24 -10.75 -3.27
C PHE A 50 -0.15 -10.54 -4.32
N ASP A 51 -0.51 -10.28 -5.57
CA ASP A 51 0.47 -10.00 -6.63
C ASP A 51 1.26 -8.73 -6.31
N ALA A 52 0.59 -7.63 -5.93
CA ALA A 52 1.25 -6.41 -5.48
C ALA A 52 2.17 -6.65 -4.26
N LEU A 53 1.70 -7.40 -3.26
CA LEU A 53 2.51 -7.75 -2.09
C LEU A 53 3.72 -8.62 -2.42
N ASP A 54 3.61 -9.53 -3.38
CA ASP A 54 4.71 -10.38 -3.86
C ASP A 54 5.75 -9.54 -4.63
N HIS A 55 5.32 -8.47 -5.31
CA HIS A 55 6.19 -7.48 -5.94
C HIS A 55 6.75 -6.43 -4.95
N GLY A 56 6.32 -6.46 -3.69
CA GLY A 56 6.82 -5.57 -2.63
C GLY A 56 6.12 -4.21 -2.58
N PHE A 57 5.00 -4.03 -3.26
CA PHE A 57 4.29 -2.76 -3.31
C PHE A 57 3.76 -2.33 -1.95
N THR A 58 3.80 -1.04 -1.67
CA THR A 58 3.35 -0.48 -0.39
C THR A 58 2.07 0.33 -0.52
N SER A 59 1.50 0.41 -1.72
CA SER A 59 0.17 0.95 -1.92
C SER A 59 -0.58 0.15 -3.00
N VAL A 60 -1.86 -0.08 -2.78
CA VAL A 60 -2.78 -0.72 -3.74
C VAL A 60 -4.07 0.10 -3.85
N GLU A 61 -4.77 -0.02 -4.97
CA GLU A 61 -6.07 0.63 -5.23
C GLU A 61 -7.20 -0.39 -5.37
N ALA A 62 -8.34 -0.10 -4.76
CA ALA A 62 -9.56 -0.87 -4.87
C ALA A 62 -10.73 0.04 -5.27
N ASP A 63 -11.27 -0.19 -6.46
CA ASP A 63 -12.48 0.46 -6.94
C ASP A 63 -13.70 -0.23 -6.34
N ILE A 64 -14.57 0.54 -5.66
CA ILE A 64 -15.72 -0.01 -4.95
C ILE A 64 -17.07 0.59 -5.36
N TYR A 65 -18.06 -0.29 -5.35
CA TYR A 65 -19.48 0.03 -5.46
C TYR A 65 -20.22 -0.47 -4.21
N LEU A 66 -21.19 0.32 -3.75
CA LEU A 66 -22.17 -0.14 -2.76
C LEU A 66 -23.35 -0.77 -3.49
N VAL A 67 -23.54 -2.08 -3.33
CA VAL A 67 -24.64 -2.85 -3.92
C VAL A 67 -25.29 -3.69 -2.83
N ASP A 68 -26.59 -3.50 -2.59
CA ASP A 68 -27.37 -4.26 -1.59
C ASP A 68 -26.73 -4.36 -0.20
N GLY A 69 -26.05 -3.29 0.24
CA GLY A 69 -25.36 -3.23 1.53
C GLY A 69 -23.97 -3.89 1.56
N GLN A 70 -23.47 -4.36 0.41
CA GLN A 70 -22.13 -4.91 0.24
C GLN A 70 -21.23 -3.95 -0.53
N LEU A 71 -19.94 -3.93 -0.19
CA LEU A 71 -18.91 -3.19 -0.90
C LEU A 71 -18.25 -4.13 -1.90
N LEU A 72 -18.74 -4.11 -3.14
CA LEU A 72 -18.23 -4.92 -4.23
C LEU A 72 -17.08 -4.20 -4.94
N VAL A 73 -16.13 -4.97 -5.47
CA VAL A 73 -14.93 -4.44 -6.13
C VAL A 73 -15.01 -4.69 -7.63
N GLY A 74 -14.80 -3.64 -8.42
CA GLY A 74 -14.77 -3.70 -9.89
C GLY A 74 -14.62 -2.31 -10.50
N HIS A 75 -14.17 -2.24 -11.76
CA HIS A 75 -14.00 -0.96 -12.45
C HIS A 75 -15.36 -0.39 -12.88
N ASP A 76 -16.16 -1.25 -13.51
CA ASP A 76 -17.50 -0.95 -14.00
C ASP A 76 -18.57 -1.81 -13.31
N PRO A 77 -19.85 -1.37 -13.31
CA PRO A 77 -20.94 -2.15 -12.71
C PRO A 77 -21.11 -3.56 -13.28
N GLY A 78 -20.67 -3.78 -14.53
CA GLY A 78 -20.72 -5.10 -15.19
C GLY A 78 -19.72 -6.11 -14.66
N ASP A 79 -18.66 -5.67 -13.99
CA ASP A 79 -17.62 -6.53 -13.42
C ASP A 79 -17.99 -7.08 -12.04
N LEU A 80 -19.06 -6.54 -11.45
CA LEU A 80 -19.43 -6.80 -10.06
C LEU A 80 -19.99 -8.21 -9.91
N THR A 81 -19.39 -8.95 -8.99
CA THR A 81 -19.85 -10.28 -8.57
C THR A 81 -20.00 -10.30 -7.05
N PRO A 82 -21.00 -11.00 -6.50
CA PRO A 82 -21.25 -11.04 -5.05
C PRO A 82 -20.06 -11.55 -4.23
N GLU A 83 -19.18 -12.36 -4.84
CA GLU A 83 -18.02 -12.96 -4.19
C GLU A 83 -16.86 -11.96 -4.07
N ARG A 84 -16.75 -10.98 -4.97
CA ARG A 84 -15.63 -10.02 -5.04
C ARG A 84 -15.89 -8.80 -4.17
N THR A 85 -15.95 -9.02 -2.87
CA THR A 85 -16.12 -7.94 -1.87
C THR A 85 -14.79 -7.32 -1.46
N LEU A 86 -14.80 -6.05 -1.03
CA LEU A 86 -13.64 -5.36 -0.45
C LEU A 86 -13.05 -6.16 0.73
N GLN A 87 -13.92 -6.76 1.56
CA GLN A 87 -13.49 -7.64 2.65
C GLN A 87 -12.69 -8.83 2.14
N SER A 88 -13.25 -9.58 1.18
CA SER A 88 -12.64 -10.82 0.68
C SER A 88 -11.32 -10.61 -0.04
N LEU A 89 -11.22 -9.54 -0.85
CA LEU A 89 -10.04 -9.28 -1.68
C LEU A 89 -8.95 -8.54 -0.92
N TYR A 90 -9.30 -7.66 0.02
CA TYR A 90 -8.33 -6.76 0.66
C TYR A 90 -8.30 -6.86 2.18
N LEU A 91 -9.43 -6.69 2.87
CA LEU A 91 -9.40 -6.46 4.32
C LEU A 91 -9.11 -7.73 5.12
N ASP A 92 -9.79 -8.83 4.82
CA ASP A 92 -9.54 -10.14 5.43
C ASP A 92 -8.09 -10.62 5.22
N PRO A 93 -7.54 -10.61 3.98
CA PRO A 93 -6.16 -11.02 3.77
C PRO A 93 -5.13 -10.06 4.37
N LEU A 94 -5.33 -8.74 4.32
CA LEU A 94 -4.45 -7.78 5.01
C LEU A 94 -4.45 -8.02 6.52
N TYR A 95 -5.63 -8.20 7.12
CA TYR A 95 -5.75 -8.41 8.55
C TYR A 95 -5.03 -9.67 9.01
N LYS A 96 -5.27 -10.81 8.34
CA LYS A 96 -4.58 -12.07 8.60
C LYS A 96 -3.06 -11.92 8.44
N ARG A 97 -2.61 -11.23 7.39
CA ARG A 97 -1.19 -11.00 7.13
C ARG A 97 -0.52 -10.14 8.21
N VAL A 98 -1.17 -9.05 8.62
CA VAL A 98 -0.66 -8.15 9.67
C VAL A 98 -0.49 -8.89 10.99
N LEU A 99 -1.48 -9.71 11.38
CA LEU A 99 -1.39 -10.55 12.58
C LEU A 99 -0.22 -11.55 12.47
N ALA A 100 -0.10 -12.23 11.33
CA ALA A 100 0.98 -13.21 11.07
C ALA A 100 2.39 -12.59 11.01
N ASN A 101 2.48 -11.27 10.79
CA ASN A 101 3.73 -10.52 10.68
C ASN A 101 4.03 -9.65 11.91
N GLY A 102 3.27 -9.80 13.01
CA GLY A 102 3.53 -9.08 14.25
C GLY A 102 3.13 -7.61 14.23
N GLY A 103 2.06 -7.26 13.51
CA GLY A 103 1.50 -5.90 13.47
C GLY A 103 2.00 -5.04 12.30
N SER A 104 2.51 -5.65 11.23
CA SER A 104 2.96 -4.93 10.02
C SER A 104 2.60 -5.70 8.75
N VAL A 105 2.37 -5.02 7.63
CA VAL A 105 2.05 -5.70 6.36
C VAL A 105 3.23 -6.53 5.87
N TYR A 106 4.46 -6.00 6.01
CA TYR A 106 5.70 -6.71 5.72
C TYR A 106 6.40 -7.10 7.02
N ARG A 107 7.12 -8.24 7.00
CA ARG A 107 7.96 -8.66 8.12
C ARG A 107 9.17 -7.74 8.27
N GLY A 108 9.67 -7.62 9.50
CA GLY A 108 10.87 -6.84 9.82
C GLY A 108 10.52 -5.40 10.16
N LYS A 109 11.30 -4.45 9.61
CA LYS A 109 11.10 -3.03 9.88
C LYS A 109 9.71 -2.60 9.37
N PRO A 110 8.87 -1.94 10.19
CA PRO A 110 7.59 -1.43 9.75
C PRO A 110 7.74 -0.49 8.55
N VAL A 111 6.92 -0.71 7.54
CA VAL A 111 6.79 0.16 6.35
C VAL A 111 5.33 0.58 6.26
N ALA A 112 5.10 1.86 5.94
CA ALA A 112 3.75 2.35 5.73
C ALA A 112 3.10 1.62 4.55
N PHE A 113 1.88 1.15 4.72
CA PHE A 113 1.09 0.57 3.65
C PHE A 113 -0.18 1.39 3.44
N GLN A 114 -0.54 1.67 2.19
CA GLN A 114 -1.78 2.37 1.84
C GLN A 114 -2.74 1.48 1.07
N LEU A 115 -4.00 1.47 1.51
CA LEU A 115 -5.11 1.00 0.70
C LEU A 115 -5.86 2.24 0.20
N LEU A 116 -5.72 2.55 -1.08
CA LEU A 116 -6.52 3.58 -1.74
C LEU A 116 -7.86 2.96 -2.12
N ILE A 117 -8.96 3.54 -1.68
CA ILE A 117 -10.31 3.02 -1.90
C ILE A 117 -11.05 4.05 -2.76
N ASP A 118 -11.22 3.77 -4.04
CA ASP A 118 -11.92 4.67 -4.96
C ASP A 118 -13.41 4.35 -4.95
N ILE A 119 -14.22 5.26 -4.40
CA ILE A 119 -15.67 5.10 -4.38
C ILE A 119 -16.22 5.57 -5.71
N LYS A 120 -16.77 4.64 -6.49
CA LYS A 120 -17.25 4.96 -7.84
C LYS A 120 -18.52 5.79 -7.86
N THR A 121 -19.45 5.51 -6.94
CA THR A 121 -20.74 6.21 -6.86
C THR A 121 -21.30 6.24 -5.43
N ASN A 122 -22.24 7.14 -5.17
CA ASN A 122 -23.00 7.24 -3.92
C ASN A 122 -22.10 7.42 -2.69
N GLY A 123 -21.16 8.36 -2.77
CA GLY A 123 -20.07 8.59 -1.82
C GLY A 123 -20.48 8.54 -0.35
N VAL A 124 -21.53 9.26 0.02
CA VAL A 124 -22.05 9.29 1.41
C VAL A 124 -22.48 7.91 1.87
N ALA A 125 -23.27 7.17 1.08
CA ALA A 125 -23.78 5.87 1.47
C ALA A 125 -22.68 4.81 1.47
N ALA A 126 -21.85 4.77 0.43
CA ALA A 126 -20.74 3.84 0.30
C ALA A 126 -19.71 4.03 1.42
N TYR A 127 -19.32 5.29 1.71
CA TYR A 127 -18.41 5.58 2.82
C TYR A 127 -19.02 5.24 4.18
N THR A 128 -20.33 5.48 4.38
CA THR A 128 -21.01 5.12 5.62
C THR A 128 -20.97 3.62 5.86
N GLU A 129 -21.17 2.81 4.82
CA GLU A 129 -21.03 1.36 4.94
C GLU A 129 -19.57 0.94 5.14
N LEU A 130 -18.63 1.55 4.41
CA LEU A 130 -17.20 1.32 4.58
C LEU A 130 -16.73 1.59 6.02
N ASP A 131 -17.13 2.70 6.64
CA ASP A 131 -16.78 3.02 8.03
C ASP A 131 -17.29 1.94 9.00
N LYS A 132 -18.49 1.38 8.78
CA LYS A 132 -19.00 0.24 9.57
C LYS A 132 -18.16 -1.02 9.34
N VAL A 133 -17.86 -1.34 8.08
CA VAL A 133 -17.06 -2.52 7.73
C VAL A 133 -15.67 -2.45 8.38
N MET A 134 -15.00 -1.31 8.29
CA MET A 134 -13.63 -1.11 8.80
C MET A 134 -13.53 -1.25 10.33
N ARG A 135 -14.59 -0.91 11.08
CA ARG A 135 -14.63 -1.08 12.55
C ARG A 135 -14.52 -2.54 12.99
N ARG A 136 -14.80 -3.50 12.11
CA ARG A 136 -14.66 -4.93 12.37
C ARG A 136 -13.22 -5.45 12.33
N TYR A 137 -12.25 -4.60 11.93
CA TYR A 137 -10.84 -4.93 11.81
C TYR A 137 -10.01 -4.13 12.84
N PRO A 138 -10.08 -4.47 14.14
CA PRO A 138 -9.38 -3.72 15.17
C PRO A 138 -7.87 -3.77 14.92
N LEU A 139 -7.18 -2.65 15.15
CA LEU A 139 -5.72 -2.48 14.97
C LEU A 139 -5.21 -2.56 13.52
N LEU A 140 -6.06 -2.78 12.52
CA LEU A 140 -5.62 -2.82 11.12
C LEU A 140 -5.30 -1.42 10.57
N PHE A 141 -6.16 -0.45 10.87
CA PHE A 141 -6.10 0.86 10.24
C PHE A 141 -5.42 1.92 11.10
N THR A 142 -4.73 2.86 10.44
CA THR A 142 -4.46 4.19 10.98
C THR A 142 -5.79 4.87 11.32
N GLN A 143 -5.86 5.56 12.45
CA GLN A 143 -7.10 6.11 12.98
C GLN A 143 -6.92 7.58 13.31
N TYR A 144 -7.97 8.36 13.08
CA TYR A 144 -8.10 9.70 13.63
C TYR A 144 -9.06 9.66 14.82
N ILE A 145 -8.65 10.24 15.95
CA ILE A 145 -9.44 10.31 17.19
C ILE A 145 -9.27 11.71 17.78
N ASN A 146 -10.36 12.51 17.79
CA ASN A 146 -10.44 13.83 18.43
C ASN A 146 -9.21 14.73 18.18
N GLY A 147 -8.76 14.82 16.92
CA GLY A 147 -7.63 15.69 16.53
C GLY A 147 -6.27 15.00 16.45
N PHE A 148 -6.17 13.74 16.89
CA PHE A 148 -4.93 12.96 16.87
C PHE A 148 -4.98 11.86 15.82
N VAL A 149 -3.84 11.59 15.18
CA VAL A 149 -3.68 10.46 14.25
C VAL A 149 -2.82 9.38 14.91
N LEU A 150 -3.42 8.21 15.13
CA LEU A 150 -2.76 7.01 15.63
C LEU A 150 -2.42 6.10 14.45
N ARG A 151 -1.13 5.89 14.20
CA ARG A 151 -0.67 5.08 13.06
C ARG A 151 -1.00 3.61 13.27
N GLY A 152 -1.59 3.00 12.25
CA GLY A 152 -1.78 1.57 12.12
C GLY A 152 -0.96 1.00 10.97
N PRO A 153 -1.00 -0.32 10.76
CA PRO A 153 -0.26 -0.99 9.70
C PRO A 153 -0.76 -0.62 8.29
N VAL A 154 -2.04 -0.26 8.15
CA VAL A 154 -2.65 0.15 6.88
C VAL A 154 -3.27 1.54 7.02
N THR A 155 -2.96 2.47 6.12
CA THR A 155 -3.67 3.74 6.00
C THR A 155 -4.67 3.65 4.86
N ALA A 156 -5.96 3.64 5.19
CA ALA A 156 -7.02 3.70 4.19
C ALA A 156 -7.22 5.15 3.73
N VAL A 157 -7.22 5.39 2.43
CA VAL A 157 -7.43 6.72 1.83
C VAL A 157 -8.55 6.63 0.81
N ILE A 158 -9.58 7.46 0.93
CA ILE A 158 -10.75 7.47 0.06
C ILE A 158 -10.46 8.36 -1.14
N SER A 159 -10.63 7.80 -2.34
CA SER A 159 -10.62 8.45 -3.68
C SER A 159 -12.02 8.40 -4.31
N GLY A 160 -12.19 8.94 -5.51
CA GLY A 160 -13.46 8.93 -6.23
C GLY A 160 -14.49 9.92 -5.66
N ASP A 161 -15.72 9.47 -5.50
CA ASP A 161 -16.85 10.17 -4.90
C ASP A 161 -16.70 10.25 -3.36
N ARG A 162 -15.81 11.13 -2.91
CA ARG A 162 -15.41 11.27 -1.50
C ARG A 162 -16.32 12.24 -0.74
N PRO A 163 -17.06 11.81 0.29
CA PRO A 163 -17.96 12.70 1.04
C PRO A 163 -17.20 13.53 2.10
N ARG A 164 -16.52 14.60 1.67
CA ARG A 164 -15.62 15.41 2.52
C ARG A 164 -16.28 15.88 3.82
N GLU A 165 -17.47 16.47 3.74
CA GLU A 165 -18.15 17.06 4.90
C GLU A 165 -18.46 16.00 5.95
N LEU A 166 -18.95 14.83 5.51
CA LEU A 166 -19.20 13.69 6.39
C LEU A 166 -17.91 13.26 7.10
N MET A 167 -16.83 13.03 6.35
CA MET A 167 -15.54 12.61 6.92
C MET A 167 -14.94 13.65 7.88
N ALA A 168 -15.03 14.93 7.54
CA ALA A 168 -14.52 16.03 8.36
C ALA A 168 -15.32 16.21 9.66
N SER A 169 -16.62 15.90 9.66
CA SER A 169 -17.49 15.95 10.85
C SER A 169 -17.19 14.84 11.87
N GLN A 170 -16.52 13.76 11.45
CA GLN A 170 -16.25 12.61 12.31
C GLN A 170 -15.16 12.92 13.34
N ARG A 171 -15.50 12.73 14.63
CA ARG A 171 -14.53 12.73 15.74
C ARG A 171 -13.67 11.46 15.79
N TYR A 172 -14.14 10.39 15.17
CA TYR A 172 -13.43 9.13 15.00
C TYR A 172 -13.61 8.64 13.56
N ARG A 173 -12.51 8.32 12.87
CA ARG A 173 -12.53 7.69 11.54
C ARG A 173 -11.29 6.81 11.36
N GLN A 174 -11.44 5.77 10.54
CA GLN A 174 -10.33 4.85 10.19
C GLN A 174 -9.82 5.05 8.75
N ALA A 175 -10.42 6.01 8.03
CA ALA A 175 -10.07 6.36 6.68
C ALA A 175 -9.78 7.86 6.56
N PHE A 176 -8.99 8.21 5.56
CA PHE A 176 -8.51 9.56 5.29
C PHE A 176 -8.87 9.96 3.87
N TYR A 177 -8.65 11.22 3.51
CA TYR A 177 -9.10 11.79 2.25
C TYR A 177 -7.94 11.89 1.24
N ASP A 178 -8.16 11.48 0.00
CA ASP A 178 -7.30 11.83 -1.13
C ASP A 178 -7.67 13.23 -1.61
N GLY A 179 -6.81 14.23 -1.46
CA GLY A 179 -7.04 15.60 -1.94
C GLY A 179 -6.78 15.74 -3.44
N ARG A 180 -7.20 16.87 -4.03
CA ARG A 180 -6.85 17.20 -5.43
C ARG A 180 -5.77 18.28 -5.49
N ILE A 181 -4.72 18.04 -6.26
CA ILE A 181 -3.59 18.99 -6.42
C ILE A 181 -4.09 20.30 -7.03
N ALA A 182 -5.04 20.23 -7.97
CA ALA A 182 -5.67 21.41 -8.56
C ALA A 182 -6.56 22.21 -7.59
N ASN A 183 -6.94 21.64 -6.45
CA ASN A 183 -7.71 22.35 -5.43
C ASN A 183 -6.75 23.02 -4.42
N PRO A 184 -6.69 24.36 -4.36
CA PRO A 184 -5.77 25.06 -3.46
C PRO A 184 -6.06 24.83 -1.97
N ASN A 185 -7.27 24.37 -1.62
CA ASN A 185 -7.62 24.02 -0.24
C ASN A 185 -7.12 22.62 0.16
N ASP A 186 -6.67 21.81 -0.80
CA ASP A 186 -6.17 20.47 -0.55
C ASP A 186 -4.65 20.38 -0.56
N LEU A 187 -3.96 21.29 -1.25
CA LEU A 187 -2.51 21.27 -1.39
C LEU A 187 -1.85 22.32 -0.49
N GLY A 188 -0.92 21.87 0.37
CA GLY A 188 -0.02 22.76 1.09
C GLY A 188 -0.50 23.14 2.49
N PRO A 189 0.13 24.14 3.14
CA PRO A 189 -0.06 24.42 4.57
C PRO A 189 -1.47 24.80 5.01
N GLY A 190 -2.37 25.15 4.07
CA GLY A 190 -3.79 25.36 4.33
C GLY A 190 -4.62 24.07 4.43
N SER A 191 -4.04 22.93 4.04
CA SER A 191 -4.64 21.60 4.15
C SER A 191 -4.28 20.94 5.48
N ASP A 192 -5.24 20.28 6.11
CA ASP A 192 -4.99 19.47 7.30
C ASP A 192 -4.59 18.06 6.87
N ALA A 193 -3.29 17.70 6.95
CA ALA A 193 -2.81 16.36 6.63
C ALA A 193 -3.40 15.26 7.51
N ARG A 194 -4.02 15.59 8.65
CA ARG A 194 -4.79 14.62 9.47
C ARG A 194 -6.12 14.26 8.81
N MET A 195 -6.61 15.08 7.89
CA MET A 195 -7.75 14.79 7.02
C MET A 195 -7.27 14.31 5.65
N THR A 196 -6.34 15.03 5.04
CA THR A 196 -5.90 14.87 3.65
C THR A 196 -4.39 14.50 3.58
N PRO A 197 -3.99 13.30 3.99
CA PRO A 197 -2.57 12.87 4.02
C PRO A 197 -2.01 12.53 2.64
N LEU A 198 -2.85 12.49 1.60
CA LEU A 198 -2.48 12.25 0.21
C LEU A 198 -3.14 13.34 -0.63
N VAL A 199 -2.43 13.84 -1.64
CA VAL A 199 -2.99 14.62 -2.74
C VAL A 199 -2.66 13.93 -4.05
N SER A 200 -3.68 13.74 -4.87
CA SER A 200 -3.54 13.09 -6.16
C SER A 200 -4.26 13.84 -7.27
N ASP A 201 -3.74 13.77 -8.48
CA ASP A 201 -4.41 14.34 -9.64
C ASP A 201 -4.03 13.64 -10.95
N ASN A 202 -4.81 13.93 -11.99
CA ASN A 202 -4.55 13.45 -13.34
C ASN A 202 -3.30 14.15 -13.89
N TRP A 203 -2.29 13.38 -14.26
CA TRP A 203 -1.06 13.88 -14.86
C TRP A 203 -1.33 14.78 -16.07
N THR A 204 -2.16 14.32 -17.01
CA THR A 204 -2.49 15.03 -18.26
C THR A 204 -3.32 16.28 -18.07
N SER A 205 -3.94 16.47 -16.89
CA SER A 205 -4.63 17.72 -16.55
C SER A 205 -3.66 18.80 -16.05
N LEU A 206 -2.46 18.42 -15.61
CA LEU A 206 -1.45 19.32 -15.02
C LEU A 206 -0.20 19.49 -15.89
N PHE A 207 0.11 18.50 -16.72
CA PHE A 207 1.34 18.40 -17.50
C PHE A 207 1.01 18.00 -18.93
N THR A 208 1.72 18.56 -19.89
CA THR A 208 1.63 18.16 -21.30
C THR A 208 2.71 17.14 -21.67
N TRP A 209 3.78 17.06 -20.88
CA TRP A 209 4.86 16.12 -21.13
C TRP A 209 4.42 14.67 -20.90
N ASN A 210 4.66 13.83 -21.91
CA ASN A 210 4.25 12.42 -21.94
C ASN A 210 5.45 11.46 -21.83
N GLY A 211 6.60 11.93 -21.34
CA GLY A 211 7.82 11.14 -21.26
C GLY A 211 8.68 11.15 -22.52
N THR A 212 8.20 11.74 -23.62
CA THR A 212 8.96 11.83 -24.87
C THR A 212 9.70 13.16 -24.98
N GLY A 213 10.94 13.12 -25.44
CA GLY A 213 11.77 14.31 -25.58
C GLY A 213 12.18 14.93 -24.24
N GLU A 214 12.65 16.16 -24.29
CA GLU A 214 13.06 16.88 -23.08
C GLU A 214 11.83 17.28 -22.25
N PHE A 215 11.85 16.98 -20.94
CA PHE A 215 10.81 17.44 -20.02
C PHE A 215 10.88 18.96 -19.88
N PRO A 216 9.85 19.74 -20.31
CA PRO A 216 9.91 21.20 -20.30
C PRO A 216 10.25 21.75 -18.91
N SER A 217 11.19 22.68 -18.83
CA SER A 217 11.72 23.22 -17.58
C SER A 217 10.63 23.77 -16.66
N ALA A 218 9.67 24.53 -17.22
CA ALA A 218 8.55 25.08 -16.47
C ALA A 218 7.65 23.99 -15.85
N GLU A 219 7.39 22.90 -16.57
CA GLU A 219 6.63 21.76 -16.05
C GLU A 219 7.42 21.00 -14.98
N ARG A 220 8.72 20.81 -15.18
CA ARG A 220 9.60 20.19 -14.17
C ARG A 220 9.64 21.00 -12.87
N ASP A 221 9.72 22.32 -12.98
CA ASP A 221 9.70 23.22 -11.82
C ASP A 221 8.33 23.20 -11.13
N ARG A 222 7.24 23.13 -11.90
CA ARG A 222 5.88 22.91 -11.36
C ARG A 222 5.77 21.60 -10.58
N LEU A 223 6.27 20.49 -11.11
CA LEU A 223 6.29 19.19 -10.42
C LEU A 223 7.03 19.29 -9.08
N ARG A 224 8.23 19.85 -9.08
CA ARG A 224 9.03 20.04 -7.87
C ARG A 224 8.34 20.95 -6.85
N HIS A 225 7.67 21.99 -7.33
CA HIS A 225 6.91 22.89 -6.47
C HIS A 225 5.74 22.15 -5.78
N ILE A 226 4.95 21.38 -6.54
CA ILE A 226 3.83 20.59 -6.00
C ILE A 226 4.34 19.65 -4.89
N VAL A 227 5.40 18.88 -5.16
CA VAL A 227 5.95 17.94 -4.19
C VAL A 227 6.48 18.67 -2.95
N SER A 228 7.24 19.76 -3.14
CA SER A 228 7.76 20.54 -2.01
C SER A 228 6.64 21.11 -1.13
N VAL A 229 5.57 21.63 -1.74
CA VAL A 229 4.43 22.20 -1.00
C VAL A 229 3.67 21.12 -0.24
N ALA A 230 3.38 19.97 -0.86
CA ALA A 230 2.73 18.84 -0.21
C ALA A 230 3.55 18.31 0.97
N HIS A 231 4.86 18.08 0.78
CA HIS A 231 5.74 17.56 1.82
C HIS A 231 5.87 18.52 3.01
N LYS A 232 5.94 19.83 2.77
CA LYS A 232 5.93 20.85 3.84
C LYS A 232 4.64 20.82 4.66
N ALA A 233 3.53 20.39 4.07
CA ALA A 233 2.25 20.21 4.76
C ALA A 233 2.08 18.81 5.38
N GLY A 234 3.07 17.92 5.26
CA GLY A 234 2.99 16.54 5.75
C GLY A 234 2.11 15.63 4.88
N GLN A 235 1.84 16.03 3.65
CA GLN A 235 1.06 15.27 2.68
C GLN A 235 1.98 14.49 1.74
N ARG A 236 1.47 13.39 1.18
CA ARG A 236 2.11 12.60 0.12
C ARG A 236 1.52 12.97 -1.24
N VAL A 237 2.26 12.71 -2.31
CA VAL A 237 1.85 13.00 -3.69
C VAL A 237 1.75 11.73 -4.53
N ARG A 238 0.69 11.64 -5.34
CA ARG A 238 0.51 10.63 -6.39
C ARG A 238 -0.02 11.30 -7.65
N PHE A 239 0.30 10.76 -8.82
CA PHE A 239 -0.35 11.12 -10.07
C PHE A 239 -0.93 9.86 -10.72
N TRP A 240 -2.12 9.98 -11.31
CA TRP A 240 -2.72 8.93 -12.15
C TRP A 240 -2.79 9.41 -13.61
N ALA A 241 -3.13 8.52 -14.54
CA ALA A 241 -3.05 8.78 -15.99
C ALA A 241 -1.66 9.26 -16.46
N THR A 242 -0.60 8.76 -15.82
CA THR A 242 0.75 8.84 -16.38
C THR A 242 0.90 7.85 -17.54
N PRO A 243 1.76 8.12 -18.55
CA PRO A 243 2.11 7.13 -19.56
C PRO A 243 2.61 5.83 -18.91
N ASP A 244 1.89 4.72 -19.11
CA ASP A 244 2.19 3.45 -18.44
C ASP A 244 2.45 2.26 -19.39
N THR A 245 2.36 2.48 -20.70
CA THR A 245 2.83 1.51 -21.70
C THR A 245 4.34 1.28 -21.55
N PRO A 246 4.82 0.01 -21.50
CA PRO A 246 6.25 -0.29 -21.44
C PRO A 246 7.05 0.40 -22.53
N GLY A 247 8.09 1.14 -22.13
CA GLY A 247 8.98 1.83 -23.05
C GLY A 247 9.74 2.99 -22.42
N ALA A 248 10.58 3.66 -23.23
CA ALA A 248 11.43 4.75 -22.78
C ALA A 248 10.65 5.94 -22.20
N ALA A 249 9.47 6.25 -22.77
CA ALA A 249 8.64 7.35 -22.28
C ALA A 249 8.12 7.11 -20.85
N ARG A 250 7.64 5.89 -20.56
CA ARG A 250 7.24 5.50 -19.21
C ARG A 250 8.41 5.53 -18.23
N GLU A 251 9.55 4.94 -18.60
CA GLU A 251 10.74 4.97 -17.72
C GLU A 251 11.23 6.41 -17.47
N ALA A 252 11.09 7.31 -18.45
CA ALA A 252 11.41 8.73 -18.28
C ALA A 252 10.46 9.41 -17.27
N ILE A 253 9.15 9.14 -17.34
CA ILE A 253 8.16 9.62 -16.36
C ILE A 253 8.50 9.09 -14.97
N TRP A 254 8.64 7.77 -14.79
CA TRP A 254 9.00 7.17 -13.50
C TRP A 254 10.30 7.75 -12.94
N THR A 255 11.28 8.01 -13.79
CA THR A 255 12.55 8.65 -13.41
C THR A 255 12.34 10.06 -12.89
N GLU A 256 11.56 10.89 -13.57
CA GLU A 256 11.32 12.27 -13.12
C GLU A 256 10.44 12.34 -11.88
N LEU A 257 9.41 11.47 -11.76
CA LEU A 257 8.60 11.34 -10.54
C LEU A 257 9.45 10.91 -9.34
N ARG A 258 10.31 9.90 -9.51
CA ARG A 258 11.24 9.43 -8.48
C ARG A 258 12.22 10.53 -8.07
N LYS A 259 12.83 11.23 -9.03
CA LYS A 259 13.75 12.36 -8.76
C LYS A 259 13.07 13.51 -8.04
N ALA A 260 11.82 13.80 -8.37
CA ALA A 260 11.05 14.85 -7.71
C ALA A 260 10.60 14.48 -6.30
N GLY A 261 10.67 13.20 -5.92
CA GLY A 261 10.26 12.71 -4.60
C GLY A 261 8.76 12.41 -4.51
N VAL A 262 8.09 12.12 -5.63
CA VAL A 262 6.69 11.69 -5.61
C VAL A 262 6.57 10.39 -4.81
N ASP A 263 5.62 10.35 -3.88
CA ASP A 263 5.53 9.31 -2.87
C ASP A 263 4.99 8.00 -3.42
N HIS A 264 4.10 8.04 -4.42
CA HIS A 264 3.52 6.85 -5.05
C HIS A 264 3.53 7.00 -6.58
N ILE A 265 4.28 6.12 -7.24
CA ILE A 265 4.30 5.95 -8.69
C ILE A 265 3.23 4.92 -9.04
N ASN A 266 2.24 5.38 -9.81
CA ASN A 266 1.08 4.63 -10.26
C ASN A 266 1.46 3.74 -11.47
N THR A 267 1.07 2.47 -11.45
CA THR A 267 1.24 1.57 -12.59
C THR A 267 0.27 0.39 -12.53
N ASP A 268 -0.08 -0.15 -13.69
CA ASP A 268 -0.70 -1.47 -13.85
C ASP A 268 0.36 -2.57 -14.08
N ASP A 269 1.61 -2.21 -14.42
CA ASP A 269 2.73 -3.12 -14.66
C ASP A 269 3.57 -3.35 -13.39
N LEU A 270 3.07 -4.21 -12.50
CA LEU A 270 3.70 -4.51 -11.22
C LEU A 270 5.16 -4.96 -11.34
N ALA A 271 5.42 -5.88 -12.28
CA ALA A 271 6.76 -6.42 -12.52
C ALA A 271 7.70 -5.35 -13.09
N GLY A 272 7.22 -4.54 -14.03
CA GLY A 272 8.00 -3.46 -14.63
C GLY A 272 8.43 -2.41 -13.60
N LEU A 273 7.51 -1.95 -12.75
CA LEU A 273 7.85 -0.97 -11.72
C LEU A 273 8.72 -1.57 -10.61
N GLN A 274 8.50 -2.84 -10.22
CA GLN A 274 9.41 -3.53 -9.31
C GLN A 274 10.84 -3.56 -9.86
N ALA A 275 11.00 -3.94 -11.12
CA ALA A 275 12.29 -4.00 -11.79
C ALA A 275 12.94 -2.61 -11.87
N PHE A 276 12.18 -1.55 -12.11
CA PHE A 276 12.66 -0.17 -12.17
C PHE A 276 13.13 0.38 -10.81
N LEU A 277 12.35 0.14 -9.74
CA LEU A 277 12.64 0.64 -8.40
C LEU A 277 13.72 -0.16 -7.67
N SER A 278 14.06 -1.36 -8.16
CA SER A 278 15.10 -2.21 -7.61
C SER A 278 16.49 -1.95 -8.22
N ARG A 279 16.60 -1.05 -9.21
CA ARG A 279 17.88 -0.66 -9.85
C ARG A 279 18.72 0.23 -8.94
#